data_AF-A0A3N5KB41-F1
#
_entry.id   AF-A0A3N5KB41-F1
#
_cell.length_a   1.000
_cell.length_b   1.000
_cell.length_c   1.000
_cell.angle_alpha   90.00
_cell.angle_beta   90.00
_cell.angle_gamma   90.00
#
_symmetry.space_group_name_H-M   'P 1'
#
loop_
_entity.id
_entity.type
_entity.pdbx_description
1 polymer ?
#
loop_
_entity_poly.entity_id
_entity_poly.type
_entity_poly.pdbx_seq_one_letter_code
_entity_poly.pdbx_strand_id
1 'polypeptide(L)'
;FTICDRWDVGGVSTALLADTMSPTIVIYDGYPGGAGIAELGYGAGRRHLEATLAVVERCPCSHGCPSCVHSPKCGNGNEPLDKAGAVALLRAVLA
;
A
#
# COMPACT_ATOMS: atom_id res chain seq x y z
N PHE A 1 8.70 3.49 11.17
CA PHE A 1 8.68 2.25 10.37
C PHE A 1 8.35 1.13 11.33
N THR A 2 7.39 0.31 10.96
CA THR A 2 7.08 -0.93 11.66
C THR A 2 7.98 -2.04 11.14
N ILE A 3 8.70 -2.72 12.05
CA ILE A 3 9.60 -3.82 11.69
C ILE A 3 8.78 -5.11 11.74
N CYS A 4 8.49 -5.68 10.57
CA CYS A 4 7.81 -6.95 10.42
C CYS A 4 8.23 -7.61 9.10
N ASP A 5 7.92 -8.89 8.93
CA ASP A 5 8.00 -9.52 7.62
C ASP A 5 6.82 -9.06 6.74
N ARG A 6 7.00 -9.10 5.42
CA ARG A 6 5.92 -8.78 4.48
C ARG A 6 4.73 -9.74 4.62
N TRP A 7 4.94 -10.95 5.13
CA TRP A 7 3.90 -11.95 5.36
C TRP A 7 3.06 -11.66 6.60
N ASP A 8 3.56 -10.86 7.53
CA ASP A 8 2.87 -10.51 8.77
C ASP A 8 1.76 -9.48 8.58
N VAL A 9 1.68 -8.85 7.40
CA VAL A 9 0.64 -7.87 7.06
C VAL A 9 -0.13 -8.26 5.81
N GLY A 10 -1.44 -8.15 5.87
CA GLY A 10 -2.34 -8.25 4.74
C GLY A 10 -2.80 -6.88 4.26
N GLY A 11 -3.45 -6.85 3.10
CA GLY A 11 -4.11 -5.64 2.63
C GLY A 11 -5.13 -5.91 1.55
N VAL A 12 -6.14 -5.06 1.49
CA VAL A 12 -7.17 -5.06 0.45
C VAL A 12 -7.44 -3.63 0.00
N SER A 13 -7.60 -3.45 -1.30
CA SER A 13 -7.98 -2.18 -1.91
C SER A 13 -9.35 -2.32 -2.54
N THR A 14 -10.29 -1.42 -2.23
CA THR A 14 -11.63 -1.40 -2.81
C THR A 14 -12.00 0.00 -3.27
N ALA A 15 -12.68 0.11 -4.40
CA ALA A 15 -13.20 1.37 -4.91
C ALA A 15 -14.34 1.93 -4.03
N LEU A 16 -15.01 1.06 -3.27
CA LEU A 16 -16.05 1.43 -2.32
C LEU A 16 -16.02 0.44 -1.15
N LEU A 17 -15.64 0.92 0.03
CA LEU A 17 -15.87 0.19 1.27
C LEU A 17 -17.18 0.68 1.88
N ALA A 18 -18.10 -0.23 2.21
CA ALA A 18 -19.44 0.13 2.70
C ALA A 18 -19.37 1.00 3.97
N ASP A 19 -18.43 0.71 4.87
CA ASP A 19 -18.32 1.41 6.16
C ASP A 19 -17.83 2.86 6.01
N THR A 20 -17.01 3.15 4.99
CA THR A 20 -16.45 4.48 4.74
C THR A 20 -17.16 5.22 3.61
N MET A 21 -18.00 4.52 2.85
CA MET A 21 -18.63 4.98 1.61
C MET A 21 -17.62 5.64 0.63
N SER A 22 -16.38 5.17 0.64
CA SER A 22 -15.25 5.78 -0.08
C SER A 22 -14.26 4.73 -0.60
N PRO A 23 -13.44 5.07 -1.62
CA PRO A 23 -12.29 4.26 -1.98
C PRO A 23 -11.36 4.08 -0.79
N THR A 24 -11.04 2.83 -0.45
CA THR A 24 -10.33 2.51 0.79
C THR A 24 -9.27 1.45 0.56
N ILE A 25 -8.10 1.68 1.12
CA ILE A 25 -7.03 0.69 1.28
C ILE A 25 -7.01 0.30 2.76
N VAL A 26 -7.25 -0.98 3.05
CA VAL A 26 -7.18 -1.53 4.40
C VAL A 26 -5.88 -2.31 4.54
N ILE A 27 -5.17 -2.09 5.64
CA ILE A 27 -3.97 -2.83 6.04
C ILE A 27 -4.27 -3.47 7.40
N TYR A 28 -3.98 -4.76 7.54
CA TYR A 28 -4.32 -5.53 8.74
C TYR A 28 -3.24 -6.55 9.08
N ASP A 29 -3.23 -7.00 10.33
CA ASP A 29 -2.33 -8.04 10.81
C ASP A 29 -2.67 -9.39 10.17
N GLY A 30 -1.66 -10.11 9.67
CA GLY A 30 -1.81 -11.46 9.14
C GLY A 30 -2.04 -12.53 10.23
N TYR A 31 -1.83 -12.17 11.50
CA TYR A 31 -2.00 -13.08 12.64
C TYR A 31 -3.44 -13.04 13.19
N PRO A 32 -4.10 -14.19 13.39
CA PRO A 32 -5.43 -14.24 14.01
C PRO A 32 -5.44 -13.62 15.41
N GLY A 33 -6.37 -12.70 15.65
CA GLY A 33 -6.46 -11.95 16.92
C GLY A 33 -5.60 -10.69 16.98
N GLY A 34 -4.76 -10.44 15.98
CA GLY A 34 -3.91 -9.25 15.89
C GLY A 34 -2.57 -9.40 16.61
N ALA A 35 -1.53 -8.80 16.04
CA ALA A 35 -0.18 -8.72 16.58
C ALA A 35 0.25 -7.27 16.85
N GLY A 36 -0.60 -6.28 16.53
CA GLY A 36 -0.34 -4.86 16.75
C GLY A 36 0.50 -4.20 15.65
N ILE A 37 0.75 -4.89 14.53
CA ILE A 37 1.60 -4.37 13.44
C ILE A 37 0.85 -3.28 12.69
N ALA A 38 -0.44 -3.48 12.41
CA ALA A 38 -1.31 -2.49 11.80
C ALA A 38 -1.46 -1.23 12.67
N GLU A 39 -1.52 -1.37 13.99
CA GLU A 39 -1.58 -0.25 14.93
C GLU A 39 -0.29 0.59 14.90
N LEU A 40 0.88 -0.07 15.01
CA LEU A 40 2.18 0.59 14.86
C LEU A 40 2.33 1.23 13.46
N GLY A 41 1.86 0.52 12.42
CA GLY A 41 1.85 0.97 11.04
C GLY A 41 1.00 2.22 10.83
N TYR A 42 -0.16 2.30 11.47
CA TYR A 42 -1.03 3.46 11.46
C TYR A 42 -0.33 4.67 12.08
N GLY A 43 0.28 4.52 13.26
CA GLY A 43 1.07 5.58 13.90
C GLY A 43 2.26 6.05 13.06
N ALA A 44 2.84 5.18 12.24
CA ALA A 44 3.92 5.50 11.30
C ALA A 44 3.43 5.82 9.87
N GLY A 45 2.12 5.91 9.63
CA GLY A 45 1.50 5.83 8.31
C GLY A 45 2.01 6.87 7.32
N ARG A 46 2.11 8.14 7.74
CA ARG A 46 2.64 9.22 6.89
C ARG A 46 4.06 8.93 6.40
N ARG A 47 4.96 8.48 7.29
CA ARG A 47 6.35 8.15 6.94
C ARG A 47 6.40 6.96 5.97
N HIS A 48 5.49 5.99 6.13
CA HIS A 48 5.36 4.89 5.18
C HIS A 48 4.93 5.37 3.79
N LEU A 49 3.93 6.26 3.70
CA LEU A 49 3.47 6.83 2.43
C LEU A 49 4.56 7.67 1.74
N GLU A 50 5.31 8.49 2.49
CA GLU A 50 6.45 9.26 1.96
C GLU A 50 7.54 8.33 1.41
N ALA A 51 7.86 7.25 2.13
CA ALA A 51 8.83 6.26 1.67
C ALA A 51 8.35 5.51 0.42
N THR A 52 7.07 5.13 0.35
CA THR A 52 6.46 4.51 -0.83
C THR A 52 6.52 5.45 -2.04
N LEU A 53 6.16 6.72 -1.87
CA LEU A 53 6.28 7.73 -2.94
C LEU A 53 7.70 7.82 -3.47
N ALA A 54 8.69 7.92 -2.57
CA ALA A 54 10.10 7.98 -2.96
C ALA A 54 10.57 6.74 -3.74
N VAL A 55 10.11 5.54 -3.38
CA VAL A 55 10.41 4.30 -4.11
C VAL A 55 9.80 4.30 -5.50
N VAL A 56 8.52 4.68 -5.61
CA VAL A 56 7.81 4.69 -6.90
C VAL A 56 8.40 5.73 -7.85
N GLU A 57 8.71 6.94 -7.36
CA GLU A 57 9.29 8.02 -8.17
C GLU A 57 10.73 7.70 -8.65
N ARG A 58 11.55 7.07 -7.81
CA ARG A 58 12.96 6.75 -8.17
C ARG A 58 13.10 5.54 -9.08
N CYS A 59 12.08 4.69 -9.17
CA CYS A 59 12.14 3.51 -10.02
C CYS A 59 12.24 3.93 -11.50
N PRO A 60 13.15 3.36 -12.31
CA PRO A 60 13.34 3.78 -13.71
C PRO A 60 12.30 3.22 -14.69
N CYS A 61 11.37 2.35 -14.25
CA CYS A 61 10.37 1.75 -15.15
C CYS A 61 9.28 2.75 -15.56
N SER A 62 8.67 2.56 -16.73
CA SER A 62 7.58 3.42 -17.20
C SER A 62 6.20 3.03 -16.65
N HIS A 63 5.86 1.74 -16.71
CA HIS A 63 4.48 1.28 -16.46
C HIS A 63 4.26 0.68 -15.06
N GLY A 64 5.33 0.22 -14.42
CA GLY A 64 5.29 -0.53 -13.17
C GLY A 64 6.19 -1.76 -13.25
N CYS A 65 6.75 -2.18 -12.12
CA CYS A 65 7.58 -3.38 -12.04
C CYS A 65 7.58 -3.97 -10.62
N PRO A 66 8.14 -5.19 -10.42
CA PRO A 66 8.34 -5.82 -9.12
C PRO A 66 9.02 -4.95 -8.05
N SER A 67 9.79 -3.94 -8.46
CA SER A 67 10.54 -3.06 -7.56
C SER A 67 9.78 -1.81 -7.12
N CYS A 68 8.55 -1.55 -7.62
CA CYS A 68 7.80 -0.34 -7.24
C CYS A 68 6.32 -0.58 -6.91
N VAL A 69 5.50 -0.93 -7.89
CA VAL A 69 4.02 -0.94 -7.73
C VAL A 69 3.41 -2.33 -7.77
N HIS A 70 4.21 -3.36 -8.04
CA HIS A 70 3.70 -4.73 -7.99
C HIS A 70 3.61 -5.22 -6.55
N SER A 71 2.57 -6.00 -6.27
CA SER A 71 2.48 -6.81 -5.07
C SER A 71 2.65 -8.29 -5.41
N PRO A 72 3.54 -9.03 -4.72
CA PRO A 72 3.61 -10.49 -4.83
C PRO A 72 2.38 -11.20 -4.24
N LYS A 73 1.49 -10.47 -3.55
CA LYS A 73 0.21 -10.96 -3.02
C LYS A 73 -0.99 -10.59 -3.91
N CYS A 74 -0.74 -10.02 -5.09
CA CYS A 74 -1.79 -9.55 -6.00
C CYS A 74 -2.52 -10.73 -6.68
N GLY A 75 -3.80 -10.90 -6.37
CA GLY A 75 -4.61 -12.02 -6.89
C GLY A 75 -4.98 -11.90 -8.38
N ASN A 76 -4.97 -10.68 -8.93
CA ASN A 76 -5.26 -10.39 -10.34
C ASN A 76 -3.99 -10.24 -11.21
N GLY A 77 -2.85 -10.75 -10.75
CA GLY A 77 -1.62 -10.77 -11.56
C GLY A 77 -0.97 -9.41 -11.80
N ASN A 78 -1.32 -8.40 -11.00
CA ASN A 78 -0.89 -7.01 -11.17
C ASN A 78 -1.38 -6.37 -12.48
N GLU A 79 -2.63 -6.65 -12.88
CA GLU A 79 -3.27 -6.03 -14.06
C GLU A 79 -4.72 -5.61 -13.74
N PRO A 80 -5.12 -4.34 -13.97
CA PRO A 80 -4.31 -3.24 -14.48
C PRO A 80 -3.36 -2.63 -13.45
N LEU A 81 -2.27 -2.04 -13.92
CA LEU A 81 -1.30 -1.27 -13.13
C LEU A 81 -1.07 0.13 -13.71
N ASP A 82 -1.01 1.13 -12.85
CA ASP A 82 -0.72 2.52 -13.23
C ASP A 82 0.27 3.15 -12.25
N LYS A 83 1.53 3.24 -12.68
CA LYS A 83 2.58 3.92 -11.92
C LYS A 83 2.33 5.42 -11.78
N ALA A 84 1.88 6.09 -12.84
CA ALA A 84 1.66 7.53 -12.81
C ALA A 84 0.47 7.87 -11.89
N GLY A 85 -0.60 7.09 -11.97
CA GLY A 85 -1.74 7.15 -11.06
C GLY A 85 -1.35 6.91 -9.60
N ALA A 86 -0.47 5.93 -9.33
CA ALA A 86 0.03 5.69 -7.98
C ALA A 86 0.79 6.90 -7.40
N VAL A 87 1.66 7.54 -8.20
CA VAL A 87 2.37 8.77 -7.79
C VAL A 87 1.39 9.91 -7.53
N ALA A 88 0.42 10.10 -8.42
CA ALA A 88 -0.59 11.16 -8.26
C ALA A 88 -1.42 10.97 -6.98
N LEU A 89 -1.87 9.74 -6.71
CA LEU A 89 -2.60 9.40 -5.49
C LEU A 89 -1.78 9.64 -4.22
N LEU A 90 -0.53 9.16 -4.19
CA LEU A 90 0.35 9.33 -3.04
C LEU A 90 0.62 10.81 -2.74
N ARG A 91 0.83 11.63 -3.77
CA ARG A 91 1.00 13.09 -3.59
C ARG A 91 -0.28 13.75 -3.07
N ALA A 92 -1.45 13.37 -3.57
CA ALA A 92 -2.72 13.91 -3.11
C ALA A 92 -3.02 13.56 -1.64
N VAL A 93 -2.66 12.36 -1.19
CA VAL A 93 -2.84 11.92 0.20
C VAL A 93 -1.84 12.58 1.17
N LEU A 94 -0.66 12.95 0.69
CA LEU A 94 0.41 13.55 1.49
C LEU A 94 0.35 15.08 1.62
N ALA A 95 -0.45 15.73 0.77
CA ALA A 95 -0.71 17.17 0.76
C ALA A 95 -1.46 17.62 2.04
#